data_AF-A0A364LN59-F1
#
_entry.id   AF-A0A364LN59-F1
#
_cell.length_a   1.000
_cell.length_b   1.000
_cell.length_c   1.000
_cell.angle_alpha   90.00
_cell.angle_beta   90.00
_cell.angle_gamma   90.00
#
_symmetry.space_group_name_H-M   'P 1'
#
loop_
_entity.id
_entity.type
_entity.pdbx_description
1 polymer ?
#
loop_
_entity_poly.entity_id
_entity_poly.type
_entity_poly.pdbx_seq_one_letter_code
_entity_poly.pdbx_strand_id
1 'polypeptide(L)'
;MPKSRSDKEIFCLEARLTALILKNPQTLPAVEKMSKTIADLLTRQQNRQFLIDNDILTDQGINDLYSDNYFGTFGPALDYCPLQSDIMALIIDDLTTFPITNLPRIMHLHQFFSEKIYDFLPDRHVKHIVEKTETRNLSVSQRVAKKLSARPQDIDACKKAIHKQIFQENFLIPRMRIKVKDQGQKVRTTGIADPKECPTNFEIQEHTNVLGVFIPPPDSAWAEEISRLNQPFLAGPSGSTADSLLQALLIGNFNKEELKQYITAIFGFIGGGGFHTAHEIMSVAKIAGIEYQPGFYNHFLAEDFLNLKSVQDLIKEYPQFFSRTLSRNDSSIVCSRHSFFSLAKEKVCQLGEKLLEKSLDVAADLTADCDSYFPKQYPNYWSAISNQSCAMISNTTANASCALALPAASALPALP
;
A
#
# COMPACT_ATOMS: atom_id res chain seq x y z
N MET A 1 4.73 -17.06 15.61
CA MET A 1 5.70 -18.17 15.42
C MET A 1 5.14 -19.15 14.42
N PRO A 2 5.97 -19.70 13.51
CA PRO A 2 5.53 -20.66 12.51
C PRO A 2 4.88 -21.88 13.17
N LYS A 3 3.69 -22.27 12.71
CA LYS A 3 2.93 -23.42 13.22
C LYS A 3 3.33 -24.73 12.53
N SER A 4 3.97 -24.62 11.36
CA SER A 4 4.32 -25.75 10.50
C SER A 4 5.72 -25.57 9.88
N ARG A 5 6.31 -26.66 9.38
CA ARG A 5 7.55 -26.61 8.59
C ARG A 5 7.37 -25.73 7.33
N SER A 6 6.18 -25.75 6.72
CA SER A 6 5.87 -24.91 5.56
C SER A 6 5.81 -23.42 5.90
N ASP A 7 5.35 -23.03 7.08
CA ASP A 7 5.30 -21.61 7.48
C ASP A 7 6.71 -21.02 7.56
N LYS A 8 7.67 -21.81 8.09
CA LYS A 8 9.07 -21.40 8.19
C LYS A 8 9.69 -21.22 6.80
N GLU A 9 9.42 -22.13 5.88
CA GLU A 9 9.89 -22.03 4.49
C GLU A 9 9.31 -20.79 3.79
N ILE A 10 8.02 -20.50 3.98
CA ILE A 10 7.37 -19.29 3.44
C ILE A 10 8.00 -18.03 4.03
N PHE A 11 8.20 -17.97 5.35
CA PHE A 11 8.84 -16.82 6.00
C PHE A 11 10.26 -16.58 5.51
N CYS A 12 11.07 -17.63 5.38
CA CYS A 12 12.41 -17.51 4.81
C CYS A 12 12.37 -17.01 3.36
N LEU A 13 11.46 -17.54 2.54
CA LEU A 13 11.29 -17.12 1.15
C LEU A 13 10.89 -15.65 1.07
N GLU A 14 9.88 -15.20 1.82
CA GLU A 14 9.41 -13.82 1.82
C GLU A 14 10.49 -12.85 2.31
N ALA A 15 11.23 -13.18 3.37
CA ALA A 15 12.35 -12.37 3.85
C ALA A 15 13.45 -12.21 2.78
N ARG A 16 13.78 -13.28 2.06
CA ARG A 16 14.78 -13.25 0.99
C ARG A 16 14.29 -12.53 -0.26
N LEU A 17 13.02 -12.71 -0.65
CA LEU A 17 12.41 -11.99 -1.75
C LEU A 17 12.39 -10.49 -1.49
N THR A 18 11.93 -10.07 -0.31
CA THR A 18 11.88 -8.65 0.06
C THR A 18 13.28 -8.04 0.11
N ALA A 19 14.29 -8.73 0.64
CA ALA A 19 15.68 -8.30 0.54
C ALA A 19 16.15 -8.10 -0.92
N LEU A 20 15.81 -9.02 -1.83
CA LEU A 20 16.14 -8.89 -3.24
C LEU A 20 15.42 -7.72 -3.91
N ILE A 21 14.15 -7.46 -3.57
CA ILE A 21 13.37 -6.32 -4.06
C ILE A 21 14.04 -5.01 -3.63
N LEU A 22 14.35 -4.90 -2.34
CA LEU A 22 14.97 -3.71 -1.75
C LEU A 22 16.38 -3.43 -2.31
N LYS A 23 17.12 -4.48 -2.68
CA LYS A 23 18.44 -4.37 -3.32
C LYS A 23 18.37 -4.01 -4.81
N ASN A 24 17.23 -4.22 -5.47
CA ASN A 24 17.09 -4.03 -6.92
C ASN A 24 15.93 -3.11 -7.32
N PRO A 25 15.81 -1.90 -6.74
CA PRO A 25 14.72 -0.96 -7.05
C PRO A 25 14.64 -0.56 -8.53
N GLN A 26 15.76 -0.61 -9.26
CA GLN A 26 15.82 -0.31 -10.70
C GLN A 26 14.96 -1.25 -11.56
N THR A 27 14.54 -2.41 -11.03
CA THR A 27 13.62 -3.33 -11.72
C THR A 27 12.16 -2.91 -11.63
N LEU A 28 11.87 -1.79 -10.95
CA LEU A 28 10.52 -1.32 -10.63
C LEU A 28 10.27 0.12 -11.13
N PRO A 29 10.38 0.40 -12.45
CA PRO A 29 10.26 1.76 -12.98
C PRO A 29 8.88 2.41 -12.72
N ALA A 30 7.82 1.64 -12.45
CA ALA A 30 6.55 2.17 -11.98
C ALA A 30 6.65 3.00 -10.69
N VAL A 31 7.62 2.70 -9.82
CA VAL A 31 7.87 3.49 -8.60
C VAL A 31 8.35 4.89 -8.98
N GLU A 32 9.33 5.00 -9.88
CA GLU A 32 9.82 6.28 -10.41
C GLU A 32 8.70 7.07 -11.11
N LYS A 33 7.86 6.40 -11.89
CA LYS A 33 6.68 7.02 -12.52
C LYS A 33 5.69 7.58 -11.48
N MET A 34 5.44 6.85 -10.40
CA MET A 34 4.64 7.36 -9.27
C MET A 34 5.31 8.57 -8.63
N SER A 35 6.60 8.48 -8.30
CA SER A 35 7.32 9.55 -7.61
C SER A 35 7.31 10.85 -8.41
N LYS A 36 7.53 10.76 -9.73
CA LYS A 36 7.40 11.91 -10.65
C LYS A 36 5.99 12.49 -10.68
N THR A 37 4.96 11.63 -10.64
CA THR A 37 3.56 12.07 -10.64
C THR A 37 3.21 12.80 -9.34
N ILE A 38 3.68 12.30 -8.20
CA ILE A 38 3.51 12.96 -6.90
C ILE A 38 4.26 14.29 -6.89
N ALA A 39 5.51 14.32 -7.34
CA ALA A 39 6.31 15.54 -7.42
C ALA A 39 5.64 16.60 -8.34
N ASP A 40 5.07 16.21 -9.48
CA ASP A 40 4.28 17.11 -10.34
C ASP A 40 3.11 17.74 -9.57
N LEU A 41 2.31 16.92 -8.87
CA LEU A 41 1.20 17.41 -8.07
C LEU A 41 1.66 18.39 -6.98
N LEU A 42 2.75 18.10 -6.28
CA LEU A 42 3.28 18.95 -5.22
C LEU A 42 3.90 20.26 -5.73
N THR A 43 4.41 20.28 -6.96
CA THR A 43 5.10 21.45 -7.54
C THR A 43 4.20 22.40 -8.33
N ARG A 44 2.96 21.98 -8.65
CA ARG A 44 1.97 22.88 -9.27
C ARG A 44 1.75 24.12 -8.42
N GLN A 45 1.70 25.28 -9.06
CA GLN A 45 1.63 26.58 -8.39
C GLN A 45 0.47 26.66 -7.37
N GLN A 46 -0.73 26.20 -7.74
CA GLN A 46 -1.90 26.24 -6.86
C GLN A 46 -1.74 25.34 -5.63
N ASN A 47 -1.24 24.11 -5.83
CA ASN A 47 -1.03 23.15 -4.75
C ASN A 47 0.11 23.59 -3.82
N ARG A 48 1.25 24.02 -4.40
CA ARG A 48 2.40 24.52 -3.64
C ARG A 48 2.02 25.71 -2.78
N GLN A 49 1.29 26.67 -3.33
CA GLN A 49 0.83 27.84 -2.58
C GLN A 49 -0.13 27.43 -1.47
N PHE A 50 -1.10 26.57 -1.76
CA PHE A 50 -2.04 26.08 -0.77
C PHE A 50 -1.35 25.36 0.39
N LEU A 51 -0.38 24.47 0.10
CA LEU A 51 0.37 23.76 1.13
C LEU A 51 1.06 24.76 2.05
N ILE A 52 1.81 25.72 1.50
CA ILE A 52 2.52 26.76 2.26
C ILE A 52 1.57 27.57 3.15
N ASP A 53 0.38 27.92 2.63
CA ASP A 53 -0.55 28.81 3.34
C ASP A 53 -1.39 28.11 4.43
N ASN A 54 -1.51 26.77 4.40
CA ASN A 54 -2.45 26.03 5.24
C ASN A 54 -1.81 25.07 6.25
N ASP A 55 -0.48 25.08 6.40
CA ASP A 55 0.26 24.28 7.39
C ASP A 55 -0.21 22.80 7.47
N ILE A 56 -0.30 22.15 6.31
CA ILE A 56 -0.82 20.79 6.16
C ILE A 56 0.09 19.76 6.85
N LEU A 57 1.40 20.01 6.94
CA LEU A 57 2.35 19.14 7.61
C LEU A 57 2.43 19.47 9.10
N THR A 58 1.46 18.96 9.85
CA THR A 58 1.47 19.04 11.32
C THR A 58 2.74 18.43 11.93
N ASP A 59 3.07 18.81 13.16
CA ASP A 59 4.17 18.19 13.96
C ASP A 59 4.08 16.67 13.97
N GLN A 60 2.87 16.11 14.05
CA GLN A 60 2.67 14.65 14.00
C GLN A 60 3.06 14.07 12.63
N GLY A 61 2.74 14.76 11.53
CA GLY A 61 3.14 14.34 10.19
C GLY A 61 4.66 14.38 10.00
N ILE A 62 5.32 15.43 10.51
CA ILE A 62 6.79 15.50 10.51
C ILE A 62 7.38 14.36 11.35
N ASN A 63 6.84 14.12 12.55
CA ASN A 63 7.27 13.00 13.39
C ASN A 63 7.09 11.65 12.69
N ASP A 64 6.01 11.46 11.94
CA ASP A 64 5.78 10.23 11.17
C ASP A 64 6.91 10.00 10.14
N LEU A 65 7.42 11.05 9.49
CA LEU A 65 8.52 10.96 8.51
C LEU A 65 9.87 10.56 9.12
N TYR A 66 10.14 10.95 10.37
CA TYR A 66 11.44 10.77 11.04
C TYR A 66 11.42 9.70 12.15
N SER A 67 10.27 9.12 12.47
CA SER A 67 10.16 8.14 13.56
C SER A 67 10.68 6.77 13.14
N ASP A 68 11.61 6.21 13.92
CA ASP A 68 12.12 4.83 13.80
C ASP A 68 11.02 3.73 13.94
N ASN A 69 9.78 4.12 14.22
CA ASN A 69 8.64 3.21 14.18
C ASN A 69 8.23 2.85 12.76
N TYR A 70 8.57 3.69 11.77
CA TYR A 70 8.27 3.46 10.37
C TYR A 70 9.49 2.88 9.65
N PHE A 71 9.24 1.96 8.73
CA PHE A 71 10.27 1.53 7.81
C PHE A 71 10.47 2.62 6.74
N GLY A 72 11.71 2.95 6.38
CA GLY A 72 11.98 4.00 5.39
C GLY A 72 11.85 5.43 5.90
N THR A 73 12.33 5.72 7.12
CA THR A 73 12.33 7.09 7.65
C THR A 73 13.26 8.02 6.85
N PHE A 74 13.07 9.33 7.02
CA PHE A 74 13.92 10.36 6.43
C PHE A 74 15.33 10.40 7.04
N GLY A 75 15.47 9.85 8.23
CA GLY A 75 16.67 9.94 9.04
C GLY A 75 16.32 9.77 10.52
N PRO A 76 17.25 10.12 11.42
CA PRO A 76 17.00 10.12 12.85
C PRO A 76 15.95 11.18 13.22
N ALA A 77 15.31 10.99 14.37
CA ALA A 77 14.42 12.00 14.95
C ALA A 77 15.10 13.38 15.02
N LEU A 78 14.35 14.41 14.63
CA LEU A 78 14.83 15.79 14.65
C LEU A 78 14.77 16.36 16.07
N ASP A 79 15.77 17.17 16.43
CA ASP A 79 15.82 17.95 17.67
C ASP A 79 15.34 19.40 17.48
N TYR A 80 14.81 19.72 16.30
CA TYR A 80 14.23 21.02 15.93
C TYR A 80 12.97 20.85 15.07
N CYS A 81 12.15 21.91 15.01
CA CYS A 81 10.96 21.96 14.14
C CYS A 81 11.34 22.59 12.79
N PRO A 82 11.49 21.79 11.71
CA PRO A 82 11.83 22.30 10.39
C PRO A 82 10.66 23.11 9.83
N LEU A 83 10.95 24.09 8.96
CA LEU A 83 9.89 24.79 8.24
C LEU A 83 9.21 23.82 7.27
N GLN A 84 7.89 23.91 7.13
CA GLN A 84 7.15 23.09 6.18
C GLN A 84 7.70 23.22 4.76
N SER A 85 8.13 24.42 4.35
CA SER A 85 8.75 24.64 3.03
C SER A 85 9.99 23.78 2.82
N ASP A 86 10.78 23.57 3.87
CA ASP A 86 12.02 22.82 3.82
C ASP A 86 11.74 21.33 3.74
N ILE A 87 10.78 20.84 4.54
CA ILE A 87 10.29 19.46 4.44
C ILE A 87 9.71 19.18 3.06
N MET A 88 8.88 20.08 2.52
CA MET A 88 8.33 19.91 1.18
C MET A 88 9.42 19.86 0.11
N ALA A 89 10.46 20.69 0.22
CA ALA A 89 11.60 20.66 -0.69
C ALA A 89 12.35 19.32 -0.61
N LEU A 90 12.58 18.79 0.60
CA LEU A 90 13.21 17.48 0.81
C LEU A 90 12.36 16.33 0.24
N ILE A 91 11.04 16.35 0.45
CA ILE A 91 10.12 15.36 -0.12
C ILE A 91 10.23 15.36 -1.65
N ILE A 92 10.21 16.53 -2.28
CA ILE A 92 10.29 16.66 -3.74
C ILE A 92 11.66 16.20 -4.26
N ASP A 93 12.75 16.54 -3.56
CA ASP A 93 14.11 16.13 -3.92
C ASP A 93 14.25 14.61 -3.90
N ASP A 94 13.79 13.95 -2.85
CA ASP A 94 13.80 12.48 -2.76
C ASP A 94 12.94 11.84 -3.87
N LEU A 95 11.73 12.34 -4.11
CA LEU A 95 10.83 11.83 -5.14
C LEU A 95 11.35 12.05 -6.57
N THR A 96 12.33 12.93 -6.76
CA THR A 96 12.91 13.24 -8.08
C THR A 96 14.35 12.77 -8.24
N THR A 97 14.94 12.18 -7.19
CA THR A 97 16.28 11.60 -7.22
C THR A 97 16.27 10.22 -7.87
N PHE A 98 16.91 10.12 -9.05
CA PHE A 98 17.00 8.87 -9.82
C PHE A 98 18.46 8.53 -10.17
N PRO A 99 18.82 7.23 -10.23
CA PRO A 99 17.98 6.06 -9.95
C PRO A 99 17.60 5.94 -8.47
N ILE A 100 16.46 5.32 -8.17
CA ILE A 100 16.04 5.07 -6.78
C ILE A 100 17.07 4.17 -6.11
N THR A 101 17.67 4.63 -5.02
CA THR A 101 18.65 3.85 -4.23
C THR A 101 18.10 3.39 -2.88
N ASN A 102 17.07 4.07 -2.36
CA ASN A 102 16.43 3.76 -1.07
C ASN A 102 14.92 3.54 -1.28
N LEU A 103 14.55 2.33 -1.69
CA LEU A 103 13.15 1.97 -1.94
C LEU A 103 12.24 2.16 -0.71
N PRO A 104 12.64 1.77 0.52
CA PRO A 104 11.81 2.00 1.71
C PRO A 104 11.42 3.46 1.88
N ARG A 105 12.38 4.39 1.75
CA ARG A 105 12.12 5.83 1.91
C ARG A 105 11.14 6.36 0.88
N ILE A 106 11.29 5.97 -0.39
CA ILE A 106 10.39 6.40 -1.46
C ILE A 106 8.97 5.82 -1.27
N MET A 107 8.86 4.55 -0.88
CA MET A 107 7.55 3.94 -0.63
C MET A 107 6.86 4.52 0.61
N HIS A 108 7.62 4.85 1.66
CA HIS A 108 7.10 5.58 2.81
C HIS A 108 6.57 6.96 2.40
N LEU A 109 7.28 7.68 1.51
CA LEU A 109 6.81 8.94 0.96
C LEU A 109 5.52 8.83 0.15
N HIS A 110 5.38 7.77 -0.65
CA HIS A 110 4.13 7.51 -1.36
C HIS A 110 2.96 7.34 -0.38
N GLN A 111 3.16 6.53 0.67
CA GLN A 111 2.14 6.33 1.70
C GLN A 111 1.82 7.62 2.46
N PHE A 112 2.86 8.36 2.88
CA PHE A 112 2.71 9.64 3.56
C PHE A 112 1.92 10.66 2.72
N PHE A 113 2.28 10.78 1.44
CA PHE A 113 1.56 11.65 0.51
C PHE A 113 0.08 11.24 0.38
N SER A 114 -0.20 9.95 0.26
CA SER A 114 -1.56 9.41 0.17
C SER A 114 -2.41 9.76 1.41
N GLU A 115 -1.86 9.53 2.60
CA GLU A 115 -2.59 9.65 3.87
C GLU A 115 -2.71 11.09 4.36
N LYS A 116 -1.67 11.92 4.14
CA LYS A 116 -1.54 13.22 4.82
C LYS A 116 -1.68 14.42 3.90
N ILE A 117 -1.47 14.27 2.59
CA ILE A 117 -1.37 15.41 1.67
C ILE A 117 -2.44 15.37 0.59
N TYR A 118 -2.63 14.23 -0.07
CA TYR A 118 -3.36 14.14 -1.34
C TYR A 118 -4.77 14.74 -1.29
N ASP A 119 -5.55 14.45 -0.25
CA ASP A 119 -6.93 14.92 -0.12
C ASP A 119 -7.07 16.42 0.14
N PHE A 120 -5.98 17.08 0.55
CA PHE A 120 -5.96 18.52 0.80
C PHE A 120 -5.60 19.34 -0.45
N LEU A 121 -5.12 18.69 -1.52
CA LEU A 121 -4.69 19.42 -2.71
C LEU A 121 -5.90 20.03 -3.44
N PRO A 122 -5.88 21.34 -3.78
CA PRO A 122 -6.93 21.96 -4.57
C PRO A 122 -7.00 21.40 -6.00
N ASP A 123 -5.85 21.07 -6.60
CA ASP A 123 -5.77 20.41 -7.91
C ASP A 123 -5.16 19.00 -7.78
N ARG A 124 -6.04 18.00 -7.70
CA ARG A 124 -5.66 16.57 -7.58
C ARG A 124 -5.58 15.85 -8.93
N HIS A 125 -5.95 16.52 -10.02
CA HIS A 125 -6.14 15.87 -11.31
C HIS A 125 -4.81 15.64 -12.02
N VAL A 126 -4.52 14.42 -12.45
CA VAL A 126 -3.33 14.16 -13.28
C VAL A 126 -3.76 14.06 -14.74
N LYS A 127 -3.18 14.94 -15.58
CA LYS A 127 -3.41 14.89 -17.03
C LYS A 127 -2.72 13.66 -17.61
N HIS A 128 -3.49 12.63 -17.89
CA HIS A 128 -2.97 11.43 -18.52
C HIS A 128 -3.16 11.49 -20.04
N ILE A 129 -2.07 11.34 -20.78
CA ILE A 129 -2.13 11.01 -22.20
C ILE A 129 -2.47 9.51 -22.26
N VAL A 130 -3.76 9.19 -22.30
CA VAL A 130 -4.19 7.84 -22.63
C VAL A 130 -4.24 7.77 -24.15
N GLU A 131 -3.31 7.01 -24.74
CA GLU A 131 -3.29 6.75 -26.18
C GLU A 131 -4.65 6.23 -26.67
N LYS A 132 -4.90 6.33 -27.97
CA LYS A 132 -6.11 5.79 -28.62
C LYS A 132 -6.10 4.25 -28.63
N THR A 133 -6.04 3.64 -27.45
CA THR A 133 -6.06 2.20 -27.24
C THR A 133 -7.50 1.77 -26.98
N GLU A 134 -7.89 0.63 -27.54
CA GLU A 134 -9.19 0.03 -27.26
C GLU A 134 -9.34 -0.23 -25.75
N THR A 135 -10.49 0.17 -25.19
CA THR A 135 -10.75 0.14 -23.74
C THR A 135 -10.53 -1.26 -23.12
N ARG A 136 -10.77 -2.33 -23.88
CA ARG A 136 -10.60 -3.73 -23.43
C ARG A 136 -9.17 -4.12 -23.05
N ASN A 137 -8.16 -3.40 -23.55
CA ASN A 137 -6.76 -3.71 -23.28
C ASN A 137 -6.17 -2.86 -22.14
N LEU A 138 -6.91 -1.85 -21.67
CA LEU A 138 -6.47 -0.98 -20.59
C LEU A 138 -6.50 -1.75 -19.26
N SER A 139 -5.52 -1.47 -18.40
CA SER A 139 -5.57 -1.89 -16.99
C SER A 139 -6.68 -1.14 -16.24
N VAL A 140 -6.94 -1.52 -14.98
CA VAL A 140 -7.84 -0.77 -14.09
C VAL A 140 -7.37 0.68 -13.92
N SER A 141 -6.07 0.89 -13.64
CA SER A 141 -5.49 2.23 -13.44
C SER A 141 -5.63 3.10 -14.71
N GLN A 142 -5.40 2.53 -15.90
CA GLN A 142 -5.58 3.26 -17.16
C GLN A 142 -7.04 3.59 -17.48
N ARG A 143 -7.99 2.72 -17.10
CA ARG A 143 -9.43 3.02 -17.24
C ARG A 143 -9.85 4.16 -16.33
N VAL A 144 -9.38 4.16 -15.07
CA VAL A 144 -9.61 5.25 -14.11
C VAL A 144 -8.99 6.55 -14.62
N ALA A 145 -7.73 6.51 -15.05
CA ALA A 145 -7.02 7.65 -15.65
C ALA A 145 -7.78 8.24 -16.85
N LYS A 146 -8.23 7.39 -17.78
CA LYS A 146 -9.04 7.82 -18.95
C LYS A 146 -10.33 8.53 -18.54
N LYS A 147 -11.01 8.01 -17.51
CA LYS A 147 -12.24 8.61 -16.97
C LYS A 147 -11.97 9.96 -16.31
N LEU A 148 -10.94 10.05 -15.46
CA LEU A 148 -10.59 11.28 -14.77
C LEU A 148 -10.04 12.35 -15.72
N SER A 149 -9.31 11.97 -16.77
CA SER A 149 -8.91 12.90 -17.85
C SER A 149 -10.12 13.53 -18.56
N ALA A 150 -11.24 12.81 -18.67
CA ALA A 150 -12.46 13.32 -19.30
C ALA A 150 -13.36 14.10 -18.32
N ARG A 151 -13.34 13.74 -17.03
CA ARG A 151 -14.15 14.35 -15.97
C ARG A 151 -13.34 14.52 -14.68
N PRO A 152 -12.45 15.53 -14.62
CA PRO A 152 -11.60 15.76 -13.44
C PRO A 152 -12.40 15.99 -12.15
N GLN A 153 -13.59 16.58 -12.26
CA GLN A 153 -14.48 16.86 -11.12
C GLN A 153 -15.03 15.59 -10.44
N ASP A 154 -14.96 14.43 -11.09
CA ASP A 154 -15.49 13.16 -10.56
C ASP A 154 -14.49 12.46 -9.61
N ILE A 155 -13.36 13.08 -9.27
CA ILE A 155 -12.26 12.42 -8.54
C ILE A 155 -12.69 11.86 -7.18
N ASP A 156 -13.51 12.57 -6.42
CA ASP A 156 -14.01 12.11 -5.11
C ASP A 156 -14.99 10.96 -5.24
N ALA A 157 -15.88 11.04 -6.24
CA ALA A 157 -16.81 9.96 -6.56
C ALA A 157 -16.05 8.69 -6.99
N CYS A 158 -15.01 8.87 -7.81
CA CYS A 158 -14.15 7.78 -8.27
C CYS A 158 -13.36 7.17 -7.10
N LYS A 159 -12.71 8.00 -6.26
CA LYS A 159 -12.03 7.56 -5.04
C LYS A 159 -12.96 6.75 -4.15
N LYS A 160 -14.17 7.26 -3.88
CA LYS A 160 -15.17 6.58 -3.05
C LYS A 160 -15.60 5.24 -3.66
N ALA A 161 -15.75 5.16 -4.98
CA ALA A 161 -16.12 3.93 -5.67
C ALA A 161 -14.99 2.88 -5.59
N ILE A 162 -13.75 3.27 -5.89
CA ILE A 162 -12.58 2.39 -5.79
C ILE A 162 -12.37 1.95 -4.34
N HIS A 163 -12.47 2.89 -3.39
CA HIS A 163 -12.39 2.58 -1.97
C HIS A 163 -13.47 1.58 -1.57
N LYS A 164 -14.74 1.79 -1.93
CA LYS A 164 -15.81 0.81 -1.63
C LYS A 164 -15.51 -0.58 -2.22
N GLN A 165 -14.85 -0.63 -3.36
CA GLN A 165 -14.47 -1.88 -3.99
C GLN A 165 -13.30 -2.57 -3.28
N ILE A 166 -12.21 -1.85 -3.00
CA ILE A 166 -11.04 -2.38 -2.29
C ILE A 166 -11.41 -2.76 -0.85
N PHE A 167 -12.20 -1.91 -0.20
CA PHE A 167 -12.63 -2.03 1.17
C PHE A 167 -14.06 -2.54 1.30
N GLN A 168 -14.48 -3.49 0.45
CA GLN A 168 -15.78 -4.14 0.61
C GLN A 168 -16.00 -4.53 2.08
N GLU A 169 -17.11 -4.07 2.64
CA GLU A 169 -17.35 -4.00 4.10
C GLU A 169 -17.09 -5.32 4.83
N ASN A 170 -17.23 -6.47 4.17
CA ASN A 170 -17.08 -7.78 4.80
C ASN A 170 -15.64 -8.30 4.90
N PHE A 171 -14.70 -7.82 4.07
CA PHE A 171 -13.34 -8.40 4.02
C PHE A 171 -12.32 -7.63 4.86
N LEU A 172 -12.52 -6.33 5.09
CA LEU A 172 -11.54 -5.48 5.81
C LEU A 172 -12.02 -4.94 7.16
N ILE A 173 -13.31 -5.08 7.53
CA ILE A 173 -13.90 -4.35 8.67
C ILE A 173 -15.06 -5.19 9.27
N PRO A 174 -14.99 -5.96 10.39
CA PRO A 174 -14.09 -5.91 11.55
C PRO A 174 -13.58 -7.29 12.07
N ARG A 175 -12.70 -7.28 13.10
CA ARG A 175 -12.10 -8.45 13.78
C ARG A 175 -11.25 -9.36 12.87
N MET A 176 -10.23 -8.79 12.24
CA MET A 176 -9.22 -9.54 11.48
C MET A 176 -7.98 -9.88 12.31
N ARG A 177 -7.80 -9.16 13.44
CA ARG A 177 -6.67 -9.29 14.35
C ARG A 177 -7.09 -9.00 15.78
N ILE A 178 -6.47 -9.69 16.73
CA ILE A 178 -6.46 -9.37 18.15
C ILE A 178 -5.05 -8.94 18.50
N LYS A 179 -4.91 -7.73 19.07
CA LYS A 179 -3.62 -7.26 19.59
C LYS A 179 -3.32 -8.01 20.89
N VAL A 180 -2.20 -8.72 20.94
CA VAL A 180 -1.76 -9.51 22.11
C VAL A 180 -0.49 -8.98 22.76
N LYS A 181 0.22 -8.06 22.09
CA LYS A 181 1.36 -7.31 22.64
C LYS A 181 1.25 -5.85 22.23
N ASP A 182 1.84 -4.96 23.02
CA ASP A 182 1.79 -3.53 22.73
C ASP A 182 2.67 -3.12 21.55
N GLN A 183 3.85 -3.74 21.44
CA GLN A 183 4.86 -3.45 20.43
C GLN A 183 5.53 -4.74 19.94
N GLY A 184 6.12 -4.66 18.74
CA GLY A 184 6.95 -5.73 18.20
C GLY A 184 8.42 -5.53 18.56
N GLN A 185 9.32 -6.07 17.75
CA GLN A 185 10.74 -6.05 18.03
C GLN A 185 11.47 -5.06 17.12
N LYS A 186 12.43 -4.34 17.70
CA LYS A 186 13.40 -3.57 16.91
C LYS A 186 14.35 -4.53 16.21
N VAL A 187 14.45 -4.43 14.88
CA VAL A 187 15.26 -5.30 14.05
C VAL A 187 15.98 -4.51 12.95
N ARG A 188 17.06 -5.07 12.42
CA ARG A 188 17.83 -4.54 11.25
C ARG A 188 17.80 -5.48 10.05
N THR A 189 16.88 -6.43 10.07
CA THR A 189 16.78 -7.51 9.10
C THR A 189 15.46 -7.41 8.37
N THR A 190 15.47 -7.71 7.09
CA THR A 190 14.27 -7.68 6.25
C THR A 190 13.33 -8.82 6.57
N GLY A 191 12.03 -8.53 6.53
CA GLY A 191 11.00 -9.55 6.54
C GLY A 191 10.47 -9.90 7.92
N ILE A 192 9.78 -11.03 7.95
CA ILE A 192 9.05 -11.57 9.10
C ILE A 192 9.71 -12.81 9.70
N ALA A 193 10.87 -13.19 9.18
CA ALA A 193 11.62 -14.35 9.62
C ALA A 193 12.59 -14.03 10.76
N ASP A 194 12.90 -15.02 11.59
CA ASP A 194 14.03 -14.92 12.51
C ASP A 194 15.32 -14.84 11.68
N PRO A 195 16.13 -13.78 11.82
CA PRO A 195 17.34 -13.61 11.03
C PRO A 195 18.41 -14.66 11.31
N LYS A 196 18.35 -15.35 12.46
CA LYS A 196 19.22 -16.50 12.73
C LYS A 196 18.83 -17.72 11.90
N GLU A 197 17.53 -17.87 11.62
CA GLU A 197 17.00 -19.01 10.88
C GLU A 197 16.96 -18.77 9.37
N CYS A 198 16.71 -17.52 8.95
CA CYS A 198 16.60 -17.11 7.56
C CYS A 198 17.50 -15.90 7.30
N PRO A 199 18.84 -16.05 7.34
CA PRO A 199 19.75 -14.93 7.19
C PRO A 199 19.61 -14.28 5.82
N THR A 200 19.49 -12.95 5.81
CA THR A 200 19.55 -12.13 4.61
C THR A 200 20.88 -11.38 4.59
N ASN A 201 21.64 -11.46 3.50
CA ASN A 201 22.89 -10.69 3.31
C ASN A 201 22.61 -9.21 2.96
N PHE A 202 21.58 -8.63 3.57
CA PHE A 202 21.10 -7.28 3.30
C PHE A 202 20.70 -6.65 4.64
N GLU A 203 21.45 -5.64 5.04
CA GLU A 203 21.16 -4.86 6.24
C GLU A 203 20.22 -3.72 5.87
N ILE A 204 19.23 -3.48 6.72
CA ILE A 204 18.31 -2.36 6.59
C ILE A 204 18.35 -1.50 7.85
N GLN A 205 17.83 -0.28 7.72
CA GLN A 205 17.65 0.61 8.86
C GLN A 205 16.85 -0.07 9.96
N GLU A 206 17.23 0.23 11.20
CA GLU A 206 16.50 -0.23 12.38
C GLU A 206 15.05 0.26 12.33
N HIS A 207 14.12 -0.65 12.54
CA HIS A 207 12.68 -0.36 12.58
C HIS A 207 11.99 -1.34 13.53
N THR A 208 10.74 -1.04 13.92
CA THR A 208 9.93 -1.93 14.76
C THR A 208 9.01 -2.78 13.90
N ASN A 209 9.19 -4.11 13.89
CA ASN A 209 8.30 -5.03 13.18
C ASN A 209 7.00 -5.29 13.97
N VAL A 210 6.09 -6.13 13.45
CA VAL A 210 4.86 -6.55 14.18
C VAL A 210 4.81 -8.05 14.49
N LEU A 211 5.98 -8.71 14.51
CA LEU A 211 6.05 -10.16 14.74
C LEU A 211 5.54 -10.52 16.15
N GLY A 212 4.45 -11.30 16.17
CA GLY A 212 3.82 -11.75 17.41
C GLY A 212 3.05 -10.66 18.18
N VAL A 213 2.79 -9.50 17.54
CA VAL A 213 1.94 -8.43 18.07
C VAL A 213 0.47 -8.79 17.95
N PHE A 214 0.10 -9.51 16.88
CA PHE A 214 -1.29 -9.86 16.59
C PHE A 214 -1.49 -11.37 16.49
N ILE A 215 -2.73 -11.81 16.76
CA ILE A 215 -3.25 -13.13 16.44
C ILE A 215 -4.55 -13.02 15.64
N PRO A 216 -4.89 -14.00 14.79
CA PRO A 216 -6.16 -13.98 14.07
C PRO A 216 -7.32 -14.29 15.04
N PRO A 217 -8.47 -13.59 14.96
CA PRO A 217 -9.63 -13.93 15.77
C PRO A 217 -10.19 -15.28 15.32
N PRO A 218 -10.42 -16.23 16.24
CA PRO A 218 -10.71 -17.63 15.89
C PRO A 218 -11.96 -17.78 15.01
N ASP A 219 -12.96 -16.93 15.19
CA ASP A 219 -14.25 -17.00 14.49
C ASP A 219 -14.35 -16.02 13.31
N SER A 220 -13.22 -15.55 12.78
CA SER A 220 -13.19 -14.65 11.62
C SER A 220 -13.06 -15.44 10.31
N ALA A 221 -13.74 -14.97 9.25
CA ALA A 221 -13.59 -15.53 7.90
C ALA A 221 -12.12 -15.53 7.44
N TRP A 222 -11.33 -14.56 7.91
CA TRP A 222 -9.90 -14.49 7.64
C TRP A 222 -9.10 -15.58 8.33
N ALA A 223 -9.37 -15.86 9.60
CA ALA A 223 -8.72 -16.95 10.30
C ALA A 223 -9.01 -18.30 9.63
N GLU A 224 -10.26 -18.50 9.19
CA GLU A 224 -10.66 -19.67 8.40
C GLU A 224 -9.89 -19.73 7.08
N GLU A 225 -9.78 -18.62 6.35
CA GLU A 225 -9.05 -18.56 5.08
C GLU A 225 -7.56 -18.88 5.24
N ILE A 226 -6.88 -18.21 6.17
CA ILE A 226 -5.48 -18.47 6.52
C ILE A 226 -5.26 -19.94 6.86
N SER A 227 -6.14 -20.51 7.70
CA SER A 227 -6.06 -21.92 8.10
C SER A 227 -6.29 -22.85 6.91
N ARG A 228 -7.30 -22.58 6.08
CA ARG A 228 -7.67 -23.40 4.92
C ARG A 228 -6.59 -23.38 3.84
N LEU A 229 -5.94 -22.24 3.63
CA LEU A 229 -4.89 -22.04 2.64
C LEU A 229 -3.48 -22.35 3.17
N ASN A 230 -3.37 -22.69 4.46
CA ASN A 230 -2.10 -22.90 5.16
C ASN A 230 -1.11 -21.75 4.90
N GLN A 231 -1.61 -20.51 5.00
CA GLN A 231 -0.82 -19.30 4.83
C GLN A 231 -0.35 -18.80 6.20
N PRO A 232 0.79 -18.11 6.27
CA PRO A 232 1.18 -17.46 7.50
C PRO A 232 0.31 -16.23 7.80
N PHE A 233 0.11 -15.97 9.09
CA PHE A 233 -0.56 -14.78 9.60
C PHE A 233 0.42 -13.88 10.35
N LEU A 234 0.30 -12.57 10.14
CA LEU A 234 1.05 -11.58 10.90
C LEU A 234 0.14 -10.50 11.49
N ALA A 235 -0.71 -9.88 10.68
CA ALA A 235 -1.51 -8.72 11.09
C ALA A 235 -2.93 -8.68 10.50
N GLY A 236 -3.27 -9.52 9.52
CA GLY A 236 -4.49 -9.40 8.72
C GLY A 236 -4.27 -8.68 7.40
N PRO A 237 -5.31 -8.53 6.56
CA PRO A 237 -5.19 -7.84 5.27
C PRO A 237 -4.67 -6.41 5.43
N SER A 238 -3.80 -6.00 4.51
CA SER A 238 -3.04 -4.75 4.66
C SER A 238 -3.82 -3.51 4.19
N GLY A 239 -4.23 -2.67 5.14
CA GLY A 239 -4.83 -1.35 4.87
C GLY A 239 -3.89 -0.43 4.10
N SER A 240 -2.61 -0.37 4.50
CA SER A 240 -1.59 0.43 3.80
C SER A 240 -1.38 -0.01 2.34
N THR A 241 -1.56 -1.31 2.06
CA THR A 241 -1.57 -1.81 0.66
C THR A 241 -2.78 -1.27 -0.10
N ALA A 242 -3.97 -1.29 0.53
CA ALA A 242 -5.19 -0.75 -0.07
C ALA A 242 -5.06 0.75 -0.38
N ASP A 243 -4.51 1.55 0.54
CA ASP A 243 -4.30 2.98 0.35
C ASP A 243 -3.29 3.27 -0.77
N SER A 244 -2.16 2.55 -0.77
CA SER A 244 -1.15 2.66 -1.83
C SER A 244 -1.70 2.29 -3.21
N LEU A 245 -2.51 1.22 -3.28
CA LEU A 245 -3.16 0.81 -4.52
C LEU A 245 -4.24 1.79 -4.95
N LEU A 246 -5.05 2.31 -4.03
CA LEU A 246 -6.04 3.34 -4.33
C LEU A 246 -5.37 4.53 -5.02
N GLN A 247 -4.25 5.00 -4.47
CA GLN A 247 -3.46 6.07 -5.08
C GLN A 247 -2.91 5.66 -6.45
N ALA A 248 -2.34 4.46 -6.59
CA ALA A 248 -1.86 3.94 -7.88
C ALA A 248 -2.95 3.87 -8.96
N LEU A 249 -4.18 3.55 -8.57
CA LEU A 249 -5.32 3.53 -9.48
C LEU A 249 -5.78 4.94 -9.85
N LEU A 250 -5.74 5.89 -8.91
CA LEU A 250 -6.21 7.26 -9.13
C LEU A 250 -5.25 8.11 -9.97
N ILE A 251 -3.95 8.04 -9.67
CA ILE A 251 -2.96 8.95 -10.26
C ILE A 251 -1.82 8.23 -10.99
N GLY A 252 -1.67 6.91 -10.87
CA GLY A 252 -0.53 6.19 -11.45
C GLY A 252 -0.60 6.02 -12.98
N ASN A 253 -1.81 5.91 -13.56
CA ASN A 253 -2.01 5.53 -14.97
C ASN A 253 -1.11 4.36 -15.40
N PHE A 254 -1.10 3.30 -14.60
CA PHE A 254 -0.24 2.14 -14.76
C PHE A 254 -0.84 1.13 -15.70
N ASN A 255 -0.09 0.64 -16.68
CA ASN A 255 -0.44 -0.58 -17.39
C ASN A 255 -0.37 -1.81 -16.43
N LYS A 256 -0.69 -3.01 -16.94
CA LYS A 256 -0.73 -4.22 -16.10
C LYS A 256 0.62 -4.55 -15.46
N GLU A 257 1.72 -4.44 -16.19
CA GLU A 257 3.06 -4.74 -15.68
C GLU A 257 3.57 -3.63 -14.74
N GLU A 258 3.28 -2.36 -15.04
CA GLU A 258 3.57 -1.26 -14.11
C GLU A 258 2.85 -1.44 -12.77
N LEU A 259 1.60 -1.94 -12.79
CA LEU A 259 0.88 -2.26 -11.57
C LEU A 259 1.53 -3.43 -10.80
N LYS A 260 2.07 -4.44 -11.52
CA LYS A 260 2.88 -5.54 -10.94
C LYS A 260 4.19 -5.03 -10.33
N GLN A 261 4.87 -4.10 -11.00
CA GLN A 261 6.06 -3.44 -10.47
C GLN A 261 5.75 -2.67 -9.18
N TYR A 262 4.65 -1.92 -9.16
CA TYR A 262 4.27 -1.16 -7.98
C TYR A 262 3.86 -2.06 -6.81
N ILE A 263 3.08 -3.12 -7.03
CA ILE A 263 2.75 -4.07 -5.96
C ILE A 263 3.96 -4.89 -5.48
N THR A 264 4.94 -5.16 -6.36
CA THR A 264 6.24 -5.72 -5.97
C THR A 264 6.99 -4.77 -5.04
N ALA A 265 6.99 -3.47 -5.32
CA ALA A 265 7.57 -2.46 -4.44
C ALA A 265 6.86 -2.39 -3.09
N ILE A 266 5.53 -2.41 -3.07
CA ILE A 266 4.72 -2.49 -1.84
C ILE A 266 5.10 -3.75 -1.04
N PHE A 267 5.27 -4.90 -1.69
CA PHE A 267 5.71 -6.11 -0.99
C PHE A 267 7.12 -5.97 -0.42
N GLY A 268 8.07 -5.42 -1.18
CA GLY A 268 9.41 -5.12 -0.68
C GLY A 268 9.40 -4.19 0.53
N PHE A 269 8.53 -3.18 0.52
CA PHE A 269 8.37 -2.22 1.60
C PHE A 269 7.66 -2.81 2.83
N ILE A 270 6.41 -3.21 2.69
CA ILE A 270 5.57 -3.67 3.81
C ILE A 270 6.02 -5.05 4.31
N GLY A 271 6.33 -5.95 3.39
CA GLY A 271 6.87 -7.26 3.72
C GLY A 271 8.29 -7.14 4.29
N GLY A 272 9.15 -6.31 3.68
CA GLY A 272 10.51 -6.10 4.15
C GLY A 272 10.62 -5.42 5.51
N GLY A 273 9.68 -4.54 5.88
CA GLY A 273 9.55 -3.97 7.22
C GLY A 273 8.93 -4.91 8.26
N GLY A 274 8.57 -6.14 7.86
CA GLY A 274 8.00 -7.13 8.76
C GLY A 274 6.60 -6.76 9.26
N PHE A 275 5.80 -6.08 8.42
CA PHE A 275 4.46 -5.60 8.77
C PHE A 275 3.32 -6.51 8.29
N HIS A 276 3.51 -7.20 7.16
CA HIS A 276 2.53 -8.13 6.60
C HIS A 276 3.21 -9.25 5.83
N THR A 277 2.52 -10.38 5.69
CA THR A 277 2.92 -11.47 4.78
C THR A 277 2.54 -11.16 3.34
N ALA A 278 3.12 -11.90 2.37
CA ALA A 278 2.73 -11.76 0.97
C ALA A 278 1.23 -12.02 0.77
N HIS A 279 0.64 -12.98 1.48
CA HIS A 279 -0.78 -13.27 1.39
C HIS A 279 -1.67 -12.13 1.91
N GLU A 280 -1.28 -11.50 3.01
CA GLU A 280 -1.98 -10.34 3.58
C GLU A 280 -1.96 -9.11 2.66
N ILE A 281 -0.90 -8.96 1.86
CA ILE A 281 -0.76 -7.88 0.88
C ILE A 281 -1.52 -8.23 -0.41
N MET A 282 -1.31 -9.43 -0.96
CA MET A 282 -1.85 -9.80 -2.26
C MET A 282 -3.34 -10.14 -2.24
N SER A 283 -3.90 -10.56 -1.10
CA SER A 283 -5.36 -10.68 -0.94
C SER A 283 -6.08 -9.36 -1.19
N VAL A 284 -5.47 -8.23 -0.78
CA VAL A 284 -5.95 -6.87 -1.08
C VAL A 284 -5.67 -6.51 -2.55
N ALA A 285 -4.45 -6.77 -3.04
CA ALA A 285 -4.07 -6.44 -4.41
C ALA A 285 -4.94 -7.12 -5.47
N LYS A 286 -5.43 -8.34 -5.17
CA LYS A 286 -6.36 -9.06 -6.02
C LYS A 286 -7.63 -8.27 -6.33
N ILE A 287 -8.12 -7.50 -5.36
CA ILE A 287 -9.32 -6.67 -5.51
C ILE A 287 -9.06 -5.50 -6.47
N ALA A 288 -7.81 -5.03 -6.55
CA ALA A 288 -7.35 -4.02 -7.50
C ALA A 288 -7.01 -4.58 -8.89
N GLY A 289 -7.26 -5.87 -9.15
CA GLY A 289 -7.05 -6.51 -10.45
C GLY A 289 -5.66 -7.11 -10.66
N ILE A 290 -4.84 -7.26 -9.61
CA ILE A 290 -3.60 -8.05 -9.67
C ILE A 290 -3.95 -9.53 -9.63
N GLU A 291 -3.36 -10.32 -10.52
CA GLU A 291 -3.50 -11.76 -10.46
C GLU A 291 -2.79 -12.31 -9.23
N TYR A 292 -3.53 -13.04 -8.40
CA TYR A 292 -3.00 -13.62 -7.18
C TYR A 292 -3.56 -15.02 -6.91
N GLN A 293 -2.63 -15.94 -6.68
CA GLN A 293 -2.91 -17.28 -6.23
C GLN A 293 -2.16 -17.53 -4.91
N PRO A 294 -2.87 -17.92 -3.82
CA PRO A 294 -2.23 -18.20 -2.55
C PRO A 294 -1.10 -19.23 -2.65
N GLY A 295 0.06 -18.90 -2.08
CA GLY A 295 1.26 -19.72 -2.12
C GLY A 295 2.12 -19.62 -3.39
N PHE A 296 1.72 -18.82 -4.40
CA PHE A 296 2.47 -18.67 -5.65
C PHE A 296 2.87 -17.22 -5.92
N TYR A 297 4.17 -17.00 -6.16
CA TYR A 297 4.76 -15.66 -6.20
C TYR A 297 4.96 -15.10 -7.62
N ASN A 298 5.03 -15.97 -8.63
CA ASN A 298 5.26 -15.60 -10.03
C ASN A 298 4.16 -14.72 -10.65
N HIS A 299 2.94 -14.72 -10.10
CA HIS A 299 1.79 -14.03 -10.68
C HIS A 299 1.79 -12.51 -10.44
N PHE A 300 2.26 -12.07 -9.28
CA PHE A 300 2.22 -10.66 -8.90
C PHE A 300 3.58 -9.96 -8.98
N LEU A 301 4.67 -10.72 -8.96
CA LEU A 301 6.03 -10.17 -9.07
C LEU A 301 6.29 -9.61 -10.48
N ALA A 302 7.01 -8.49 -10.54
CA ALA A 302 7.42 -7.86 -11.79
C ALA A 302 8.29 -8.79 -12.64
N GLU A 303 8.12 -8.75 -13.95
CA GLU A 303 8.83 -9.62 -14.90
C GLU A 303 10.34 -9.35 -14.88
N ASP A 304 10.75 -8.08 -14.92
CA ASP A 304 12.16 -7.69 -14.85
C ASP A 304 12.83 -8.13 -13.55
N PHE A 305 12.09 -8.07 -12.43
CA PHE A 305 12.55 -8.57 -11.15
C PHE A 305 12.72 -10.10 -11.17
N LEU A 306 11.73 -10.83 -11.70
CA LEU A 306 11.80 -12.29 -11.83
C LEU A 306 12.99 -12.73 -12.67
N ASN A 307 13.39 -11.95 -13.68
CA ASN A 307 14.50 -12.26 -14.57
C ASN A 307 15.90 -12.05 -13.92
N LEU A 308 15.98 -11.47 -12.73
CA LEU A 308 17.25 -11.33 -12.02
C LEU A 308 17.86 -12.70 -11.68
N LYS A 309 19.16 -12.86 -11.92
CA LYS A 309 19.88 -14.11 -11.60
C LYS A 309 19.69 -14.55 -10.14
N SER A 310 19.77 -13.62 -9.20
CA SER A 310 19.57 -13.91 -7.77
C SER A 310 18.15 -14.38 -7.45
N VAL A 311 17.14 -13.89 -8.19
CA VAL A 311 15.75 -14.33 -8.03
C VAL A 311 15.58 -15.71 -8.68
N GLN A 312 16.16 -15.95 -9.86
CA GLN A 312 16.17 -17.26 -10.50
C GLN A 312 16.84 -18.34 -9.64
N ASP A 313 17.93 -18.01 -8.94
CA ASP A 313 18.57 -18.93 -8.01
C ASP A 313 17.69 -19.21 -6.79
N LEU A 314 16.96 -18.21 -6.29
CA LEU A 314 15.96 -18.40 -5.23
C LEU A 314 14.78 -19.27 -5.70
N ILE A 315 14.30 -19.09 -6.93
CA ILE A 315 13.24 -19.90 -7.53
C ILE A 315 13.67 -21.38 -7.61
N LYS A 316 14.93 -21.66 -7.97
CA LYS A 316 15.47 -23.04 -7.99
C LYS A 316 15.53 -23.67 -6.60
N GLU A 317 15.73 -22.87 -5.56
CA GLU A 317 15.75 -23.34 -4.17
C GLU A 317 14.33 -23.60 -3.63
N TYR A 318 13.35 -22.83 -4.11
CA TYR A 318 11.97 -22.84 -3.65
C TYR A 318 10.95 -23.13 -4.77
N PRO A 319 11.15 -24.14 -5.64
CA PRO A 319 10.37 -24.30 -6.87
C PRO A 319 8.87 -24.48 -6.60
N GLN A 320 8.49 -25.07 -5.47
CA GLN A 320 7.11 -25.30 -5.07
C GLN A 320 6.27 -24.02 -4.94
N PHE A 321 6.90 -22.86 -4.72
CA PHE A 321 6.23 -21.57 -4.55
C PHE A 321 6.19 -20.74 -5.85
N PHE A 322 6.69 -21.28 -6.97
CA PHE A 322 6.72 -20.63 -8.28
C PHE A 322 6.20 -21.50 -9.43
N SER A 323 6.05 -22.82 -9.21
CA SER A 323 5.82 -23.80 -10.29
C SER A 323 4.35 -24.13 -10.56
N ARG A 324 3.41 -23.19 -10.39
CA ARG A 324 2.04 -23.38 -10.88
C ARG A 324 1.86 -22.61 -12.17
N THR A 325 1.92 -23.34 -13.28
CA THR A 325 1.34 -22.84 -14.51
C THR A 325 -0.16 -22.74 -14.26
N LEU A 326 -0.73 -21.55 -14.41
CA LEU A 326 -2.18 -21.40 -14.49
C LEU A 326 -2.64 -22.13 -15.74
N SER A 327 -2.92 -23.42 -15.62
CA SER A 327 -3.79 -24.05 -16.59
C SER A 327 -5.10 -23.27 -16.50
N ARG A 328 -5.55 -22.68 -17.61
CA ARG A 328 -6.87 -22.01 -17.71
C ARG A 328 -8.03 -22.90 -17.23
N ASN A 329 -7.80 -24.20 -17.08
CA ASN A 329 -8.77 -25.18 -16.55
C ASN A 329 -8.69 -25.39 -15.03
N ASP A 330 -7.77 -24.71 -14.34
CA ASP A 330 -7.50 -24.90 -12.91
C ASP A 330 -8.14 -23.77 -12.08
N SER A 331 -9.39 -23.44 -12.41
CA SER A 331 -10.31 -22.64 -11.57
C SER A 331 -10.73 -23.41 -10.30
N SER A 332 -9.80 -24.16 -9.71
CA SER A 332 -9.95 -24.77 -8.39
C SER A 332 -9.76 -23.70 -7.32
N ILE A 333 -10.70 -22.75 -7.25
CA ILE A 333 -11.17 -22.34 -5.94
C ILE A 333 -11.67 -23.64 -5.31
N VAL A 334 -10.87 -24.20 -4.39
CA VAL A 334 -11.26 -25.37 -3.59
C VAL A 334 -12.48 -24.94 -2.79
N CYS A 335 -13.61 -25.29 -3.35
CA CYS A 335 -14.90 -24.94 -2.85
C CYS A 335 -15.54 -26.32 -2.69
N SER A 336 -15.48 -26.80 -1.45
CA SER A 336 -15.69 -28.16 -0.93
C SER A 336 -16.51 -29.14 -1.80
N ARG A 337 -16.04 -30.40 -1.76
CA ARG A 337 -16.52 -31.58 -2.50
C ARG A 337 -18.02 -31.84 -2.32
N HIS A 338 -18.87 -31.29 -3.18
CA HIS A 338 -20.21 -31.83 -3.45
C HIS A 338 -20.44 -31.90 -4.96
N SER A 339 -20.66 -33.12 -5.46
CA SER A 339 -20.48 -33.55 -6.86
C SER A 339 -21.59 -33.16 -7.84
N PHE A 340 -22.56 -32.31 -7.45
CA PHE A 340 -23.67 -31.92 -8.33
C PHE A 340 -23.63 -30.45 -8.78
N PHE A 341 -22.83 -29.60 -8.15
CA PHE A 341 -22.83 -28.14 -8.39
C PHE A 341 -21.66 -27.62 -9.24
N SER A 342 -20.72 -28.45 -9.69
CA SER A 342 -19.46 -27.98 -10.32
C SER A 342 -19.67 -27.09 -11.56
N LEU A 343 -20.61 -27.44 -12.43
CA LEU A 343 -20.87 -26.69 -13.67
C LEU A 343 -21.57 -25.34 -13.42
N ALA A 344 -22.50 -25.30 -12.46
CA ALA A 344 -23.17 -24.05 -12.06
C ALA A 344 -22.19 -23.12 -11.32
N LYS A 345 -21.28 -23.71 -10.54
CA LYS A 345 -20.29 -23.02 -9.72
C LYS A 345 -19.15 -22.42 -10.54
N GLU A 346 -18.63 -23.14 -11.53
CA GLU A 346 -17.68 -22.59 -12.50
C GLU A 346 -18.30 -21.43 -13.28
N LYS A 347 -19.57 -21.58 -13.71
CA LYS A 347 -20.32 -20.48 -14.33
C LYS A 347 -20.50 -19.31 -13.36
N VAL A 348 -20.74 -19.52 -12.07
CA VAL A 348 -20.87 -18.45 -11.06
C VAL A 348 -19.54 -17.75 -10.78
N CYS A 349 -18.41 -18.46 -10.75
CA CYS A 349 -17.08 -17.85 -10.62
C CYS A 349 -16.70 -17.03 -11.86
N GLN A 350 -16.94 -17.58 -13.06
CA GLN A 350 -16.77 -16.84 -14.32
C GLN A 350 -17.75 -15.67 -14.42
N LEU A 351 -18.97 -15.81 -13.88
CA LEU A 351 -19.92 -14.71 -13.77
C LEU A 351 -19.44 -13.68 -12.77
N GLY A 352 -18.79 -14.09 -11.68
CA GLY A 352 -18.21 -13.24 -10.65
C GLY A 352 -17.01 -12.43 -11.16
N GLU A 353 -16.12 -13.03 -11.94
CA GLU A 353 -15.02 -12.34 -12.62
C GLU A 353 -15.57 -11.40 -13.72
N LYS A 354 -16.53 -11.86 -14.52
CA LYS A 354 -17.25 -11.00 -15.47
C LYS A 354 -18.07 -9.91 -14.80
N LEU A 355 -18.57 -10.13 -13.59
CA LEU A 355 -19.28 -9.15 -12.76
C LEU A 355 -18.31 -8.22 -12.06
N LEU A 356 -17.07 -8.64 -11.77
CA LEU A 356 -16.03 -7.79 -11.23
C LEU A 356 -15.47 -6.89 -12.33
N GLU A 357 -15.15 -7.44 -13.50
CA GLU A 357 -14.81 -6.70 -14.72
C GLU A 357 -15.97 -5.79 -15.13
N LYS A 358 -17.21 -6.31 -15.20
CA LYS A 358 -18.38 -5.46 -15.36
C LYS A 358 -18.53 -4.49 -14.22
N SER A 359 -18.22 -4.77 -12.96
CA SER A 359 -18.38 -3.80 -11.87
C SER A 359 -17.30 -2.73 -11.91
N LEU A 360 -16.14 -3.01 -12.50
CA LEU A 360 -15.07 -2.05 -12.78
C LEU A 360 -15.41 -1.19 -13.99
N ASP A 361 -15.97 -1.79 -15.03
CA ASP A 361 -16.50 -1.10 -16.20
C ASP A 361 -17.80 -0.34 -15.87
N VAL A 362 -18.63 -0.89 -15.00
CA VAL A 362 -19.86 -0.31 -14.46
C VAL A 362 -19.51 0.70 -13.37
N ALA A 363 -18.44 0.60 -12.57
CA ALA A 363 -17.98 1.71 -11.74
C ALA A 363 -17.34 2.83 -12.58
N ALA A 364 -16.76 2.48 -13.72
CA ALA A 364 -16.33 3.44 -14.74
C ALA A 364 -17.54 4.08 -15.46
N ASP A 365 -18.65 3.36 -15.69
CA ASP A 365 -19.87 3.83 -16.35
C ASP A 365 -20.95 4.39 -15.40
N LEU A 366 -20.95 4.07 -14.10
CA LEU A 366 -22.02 4.35 -13.10
C LEU A 366 -22.13 5.81 -12.70
N THR A 367 -21.26 6.69 -13.19
CA THR A 367 -21.45 8.13 -13.03
C THR A 367 -22.33 8.74 -14.12
N ALA A 368 -22.97 7.92 -14.97
CA ALA A 368 -24.05 8.37 -15.84
C ALA A 368 -25.44 8.33 -15.17
N ASP A 369 -25.60 7.70 -14.00
CA ASP A 369 -26.92 7.50 -13.37
C ASP A 369 -26.86 7.49 -11.82
N CYS A 370 -26.18 8.47 -11.24
CA CYS A 370 -25.98 8.54 -9.78
C CYS A 370 -27.21 9.01 -8.97
N ASP A 371 -28.34 9.36 -9.60
CA ASP A 371 -29.51 9.89 -8.91
C ASP A 371 -30.66 8.87 -8.70
N SER A 372 -30.62 7.68 -9.33
CA SER A 372 -31.79 6.80 -9.42
C SER A 372 -31.82 5.59 -8.47
N TYR A 373 -30.79 5.35 -7.65
CA TYR A 373 -30.68 4.10 -6.88
C TYR A 373 -30.41 4.22 -5.37
N PHE A 374 -30.90 5.26 -4.67
CA PHE A 374 -31.01 5.16 -3.20
C PHE A 374 -32.25 5.92 -2.67
N PRO A 375 -33.06 5.30 -1.79
CA PRO A 375 -34.11 6.03 -1.09
C PRO A 375 -33.51 7.11 -0.20
N LYS A 376 -34.08 8.33 -0.28
CA LYS A 376 -33.79 9.47 0.58
C LYS A 376 -34.14 9.14 2.03
N GLN A 377 -33.22 8.56 2.78
CA GLN A 377 -33.23 8.59 4.24
C GLN A 377 -31.93 7.97 4.76
N TYR A 378 -30.90 8.81 4.95
CA TYR A 378 -29.99 8.80 6.11
C TYR A 378 -29.18 10.10 6.05
N PRO A 379 -29.49 11.11 6.87
CA PRO A 379 -28.70 12.33 6.93
C PRO A 379 -27.45 12.08 7.79
N ASN A 380 -26.31 12.55 7.30
CA ASN A 380 -25.13 12.95 8.07
C ASN A 380 -24.56 11.90 9.05
N TYR A 381 -23.70 11.01 8.57
CA TYR A 381 -22.61 10.48 9.39
C TYR A 381 -21.45 10.01 8.50
N TRP A 382 -20.23 10.16 9.03
CA TRP A 382 -18.96 9.56 8.61
C TRP A 382 -18.02 10.37 7.72
N SER A 383 -17.30 11.29 8.36
CA SER A 383 -15.83 11.26 8.28
C SER A 383 -15.36 9.92 8.83
N ALA A 384 -14.89 9.03 7.96
CA ALA A 384 -14.14 7.87 8.42
C ALA A 384 -12.80 8.40 8.92
N ILE A 385 -12.73 8.66 10.22
CA ILE A 385 -11.45 8.77 10.91
C ILE A 385 -10.84 7.37 10.86
N SER A 386 -9.98 7.11 9.88
CA SER A 386 -9.07 5.96 9.85
C SER A 386 -7.96 6.18 10.88
N ASN A 387 -8.29 6.26 12.17
CA ASN A 387 -7.31 6.37 13.27
C ASN A 387 -6.65 5.02 13.60
N GLN A 388 -6.34 4.22 12.59
CA GLN A 388 -5.31 3.19 12.67
C GLN A 388 -4.53 3.19 11.35
N SER A 389 -3.84 4.29 11.07
CA SER A 389 -2.52 4.13 10.48
C SER A 389 -1.75 3.15 11.38
N CYS A 390 -0.92 2.27 10.81
CA CYS A 390 0.06 1.50 11.58
C CYS A 390 1.13 2.40 12.22
N ALA A 391 0.78 3.62 12.63
CA ALA A 391 1.43 4.36 13.68
C ALA A 391 1.27 3.55 14.96
N MET A 392 2.26 2.71 15.25
CA MET A 392 2.43 2.17 16.58
C MET A 392 2.42 3.35 17.55
N ILE A 393 1.41 3.39 18.41
CA ILE A 393 1.14 4.46 19.37
C ILE A 393 2.44 4.87 20.06
N SER A 394 2.69 6.18 20.06
CA SER A 394 3.82 6.82 20.73
C SER A 394 3.82 6.50 22.22
N ASN A 395 4.95 5.98 22.72
CA ASN A 395 5.27 6.12 24.14
C ASN A 395 5.50 7.60 24.40
N THR A 396 4.66 8.18 25.25
CA THR A 396 4.88 9.50 25.84
C THR A 396 6.21 9.50 26.60
N THR A 397 7.21 10.23 26.09
CA THR A 397 8.22 10.97 26.87
C THR A 397 9.08 11.82 25.93
N ALA A 398 8.63 13.06 25.73
CA ALA A 398 9.35 14.29 25.40
C ALA A 398 8.47 15.14 24.47
N ASN A 399 7.39 15.71 25.01
CA ASN A 399 6.70 16.80 24.35
C ASN A 399 7.63 18.02 24.39
N ALA A 400 8.47 18.19 23.38
CA ALA A 400 8.87 19.52 22.98
C ALA A 400 7.64 20.14 22.29
N SER A 401 6.76 20.77 23.07
CA SER A 401 5.69 21.58 22.49
C SER A 401 6.36 22.70 21.70
N CYS A 402 6.17 22.73 20.38
CA CYS A 402 6.64 23.81 19.53
C CYS A 402 5.74 25.05 19.74
N ALA A 403 5.81 25.62 20.93
CA ALA A 403 5.34 26.97 21.19
C ALA A 403 6.41 27.92 20.66
N LEU A 404 6.08 28.64 19.59
CA LEU A 404 6.86 29.77 19.09
C LEU A 404 7.20 30.70 20.26
N ALA A 405 8.44 30.66 20.74
CA ALA A 405 8.96 31.68 21.61
C ALA A 405 9.10 32.96 20.76
N LEU A 406 8.05 33.77 20.74
CA LEU A 406 8.13 35.15 20.25
C LEU A 406 9.29 35.84 20.97
N PRO A 407 10.22 36.50 20.27
CA PRO A 407 11.28 37.25 20.93
C PRO A 407 10.61 38.34 21.78
N ALA A 408 10.91 38.34 23.07
CA ALA A 408 10.45 39.35 24.00
C ALA A 408 10.80 40.73 23.44
N ALA A 409 9.77 41.54 23.19
CA ALA A 409 9.92 42.92 22.78
C ALA A 409 10.78 43.64 23.83
N SER A 410 11.92 44.14 23.38
CA SER A 410 12.85 44.96 24.15
C SER A 410 12.11 46.14 24.77
N ALA A 411 12.08 46.19 26.10
CA ALA A 411 11.60 47.37 26.82
C ALA A 411 12.53 48.56 26.49
N LEU A 412 11.98 49.60 25.87
CA LEU A 412 12.58 50.92 25.79
C LEU A 412 12.73 51.48 27.21
N PRO A 413 13.93 51.94 27.63
CA PRO A 413 14.02 52.74 28.84
C PRO A 413 13.51 54.15 28.54
N ALA A 414 12.57 54.61 29.36
CA ALA A 414 12.19 56.02 29.41
C ALA A 414 13.43 56.87 29.75
N LEU A 415 13.69 57.89 28.92
CA LEU A 415 14.60 58.97 29.25
C LEU A 415 13.89 59.99 30.16
N PRO A 416 14.62 60.67 31.06
CA PRO A 416 14.09 61.72 31.92
C PRO A 416 13.67 62.98 31.15
#